data_AF-A0AA36DS68-F1
#
_entry.id   AF-A0AA36DS68-F1
#
_cell.length_a   1.000
_cell.length_b   1.000
_cell.length_c   1.000
_cell.angle_alpha   90.00
_cell.angle_beta   90.00
_cell.angle_gamma   90.00
#
_symmetry.space_group_name_H-M   'P 1'
#
loop_
_entity.id
_entity.type
_entity.pdbx_description
1 polymer ?
#
loop_
_entity_poly.entity_id
_entity_poly.type
_entity_poly.pdbx_seq_one_letter_code
_entity_poly.pdbx_strand_id
1 'polypeptide(L)'
;MHMMTTCFVLMLSLPLASCYKCNDYNFYRNHLEDFKIQCGEKTSVEFKDKSGVIKAKDFTEDEFNQFFSKMLRFQACIRVDEVAFRKVSFPAVSARADVKCLRSLAAVVITNNPRLEEIVFGNGTVPASYVPTLMVRGNKKLSNETINNLNLIKAGARKSKRNQIQVYGEILDNSKLCIRDDLEKHLRTRLIDLNMTVPEQCEMVCMGGTVTSVYIETTITGRQCDIIRGDLIIKNWKGDTTPLQHLSTIRKIKGVLHIRDNANIEKLEFFPALEEIDAESEHKRPALLISNNSVLEQVQFVSLVKITTTARISTVITNNPKLIIIKDEWYEAAGGKNRTEIVLANIKEDESGFGSPLLYIVLVIVIIVVFITLALRYTYGGQATISSYQSHTKHMKKASTILCTNSARTNVIASNSFNRQFL
;
A
#
# COMPACT_ATOMS: atom_id res chain seq x y z
N MET A 1 92.77 30.29 -47.88
CA MET A 1 91.38 29.87 -48.11
C MET A 1 91.21 28.46 -47.55
N HIS A 2 90.81 28.34 -46.29
CA HIS A 2 90.31 27.08 -45.73
C HIS A 2 89.11 27.43 -44.85
N MET A 3 87.91 27.18 -45.36
CA MET A 3 86.69 27.09 -44.58
C MET A 3 86.70 25.70 -43.92
N MET A 4 86.72 25.66 -42.59
CA MET A 4 86.31 24.49 -41.84
C MET A 4 84.90 24.75 -41.29
N THR A 5 83.97 23.96 -41.81
CA THR A 5 82.56 23.91 -41.48
C THR A 5 82.37 23.18 -40.16
N THR A 6 82.00 23.89 -39.10
CA THR A 6 81.59 23.31 -37.81
C THR A 6 80.14 22.83 -37.90
N CYS A 7 79.96 21.52 -37.82
CA CYS A 7 78.65 20.86 -37.76
C CYS A 7 78.16 20.86 -36.29
N PHE A 8 77.20 21.72 -35.96
CA PHE A 8 76.53 21.73 -34.66
C PHE A 8 75.46 20.61 -34.64
N VAL A 9 75.76 19.49 -33.97
CA VAL A 9 74.78 18.44 -33.68
C VAL A 9 73.88 18.92 -32.54
N LEU A 10 72.75 19.53 -32.89
CA LEU A 10 71.65 19.73 -31.95
C LEU A 10 70.97 18.37 -31.68
N MET A 11 71.39 17.69 -30.61
CA MET A 11 70.63 16.63 -29.96
C MET A 11 69.38 17.25 -29.33
N LEU A 12 68.35 17.49 -30.13
CA LEU A 12 66.98 17.68 -29.65
C LEU A 12 66.53 16.33 -29.08
N SER A 13 66.74 16.13 -27.78
CA SER A 13 66.04 15.12 -27.00
C SER A 13 64.56 15.51 -26.97
N LEU A 14 63.84 15.22 -28.05
CA LEU A 14 62.39 15.12 -28.02
C LEU A 14 62.09 14.08 -26.94
N PRO A 15 61.42 14.45 -25.83
CA PRO A 15 60.98 13.45 -24.88
C PRO A 15 60.13 12.48 -25.69
N LEU A 16 60.56 11.22 -25.74
CA LEU A 16 59.75 10.13 -26.24
C LEU A 16 58.41 10.31 -25.55
N ALA A 17 57.41 10.77 -26.30
CA ALA A 17 56.05 10.87 -25.85
C ALA A 17 55.64 9.42 -25.59
N SER A 18 55.97 8.94 -24.40
CA SER A 18 55.52 7.66 -23.87
C SER A 18 54.03 7.68 -24.12
N CYS A 19 53.57 6.80 -25.00
CA CYS A 19 52.16 6.66 -25.31
C CYS A 19 51.50 6.01 -24.10
N TYR A 20 51.36 6.77 -23.02
CA TYR A 20 50.67 6.31 -21.83
C TYR A 20 49.24 6.00 -22.24
N LYS A 21 48.79 4.82 -21.84
CA LYS A 21 47.47 4.35 -22.22
C LYS A 21 46.50 4.84 -21.17
N CYS A 22 45.50 5.61 -21.61
CA CYS A 22 44.35 6.04 -20.78
C CYS A 22 43.40 4.88 -20.42
N ASN A 23 43.94 3.68 -20.30
CA ASN A 23 43.30 2.46 -19.84
C ASN A 23 43.97 1.82 -18.63
N ASP A 24 45.07 2.41 -18.15
CA ASP A 24 45.78 1.96 -16.96
C ASP A 24 45.32 2.74 -15.72
N TYR A 25 44.58 2.06 -14.84
CA TYR A 25 44.12 2.65 -13.59
C TYR A 25 45.26 2.87 -12.58
N ASN A 26 46.36 2.12 -12.66
CA ASN A 26 47.51 2.36 -11.80
C ASN A 26 48.23 3.65 -12.21
N PHE A 27 48.25 3.98 -13.51
CA PHE A 27 48.76 5.26 -14.00
C PHE A 27 47.93 6.43 -13.44
N TYR A 28 46.59 6.34 -13.49
CA TYR A 28 45.71 7.32 -12.82
C TYR A 28 46.04 7.48 -11.33
N ARG A 29 46.23 6.37 -10.61
CA ARG A 29 46.48 6.38 -9.15
C ARG A 29 47.82 6.97 -8.78
N ASN A 30 48.88 6.64 -9.53
CA ASN A 30 50.25 6.94 -9.16
C ASN A 30 50.78 8.24 -9.81
N HIS A 31 50.17 8.67 -10.91
CA HIS A 31 50.61 9.79 -11.74
C HIS A 31 49.42 10.67 -12.16
N LEU A 32 48.62 11.11 -11.18
CA LEU A 32 47.36 11.82 -11.41
C LEU A 32 47.51 13.05 -12.31
N GLU A 33 48.51 13.91 -12.08
CA GLU A 33 48.70 15.13 -12.87
C GLU A 33 49.08 14.83 -14.33
N ASP A 34 49.99 13.87 -14.55
CA ASP A 34 50.32 13.40 -15.90
C ASP A 34 49.09 12.78 -16.59
N PHE A 35 48.28 12.02 -15.83
CA PHE A 35 47.05 11.43 -16.34
C PHE A 35 46.04 12.51 -16.75
N LYS A 36 45.85 13.56 -15.94
CA LYS A 36 44.95 14.69 -16.26
C LYS A 36 45.34 15.34 -17.59
N ILE A 37 46.63 15.67 -17.74
CA ILE A 37 47.15 16.33 -18.95
C ILE A 37 47.00 15.44 -20.18
N GLN A 38 47.44 14.18 -20.08
CA GLN A 38 47.54 13.31 -21.24
C GLN A 38 46.19 12.70 -21.66
N CYS A 39 45.33 12.40 -20.69
CA CYS A 39 44.04 11.76 -20.94
C CYS A 39 42.88 12.75 -21.06
N GLY A 40 42.99 13.97 -20.53
CA GLY A 40 41.97 15.02 -20.68
C GLY A 40 41.78 15.50 -22.13
N GLU A 41 42.82 15.36 -22.96
CA GLU A 41 42.76 15.68 -24.39
C GLU A 41 42.24 14.52 -25.26
N LYS A 42 41.96 13.36 -24.66
CA LYS A 42 41.47 12.18 -25.39
C LYS A 42 39.95 12.21 -25.48
N THR A 43 39.43 11.62 -26.55
CA THR A 43 37.99 11.44 -26.76
C THR A 43 37.41 10.24 -26.02
N SER A 44 38.25 9.40 -25.41
CA SER A 44 37.81 8.29 -24.58
C SER A 44 38.81 7.86 -23.51
N VAL A 45 38.27 7.41 -22.37
CA VAL A 45 38.98 6.72 -21.29
C VAL A 45 38.29 5.38 -21.04
N GLU A 46 39.05 4.30 -20.83
CA GLU A 46 38.50 2.95 -20.60
C GLU A 46 39.40 2.17 -19.65
N PHE A 47 39.00 1.92 -18.41
CA PHE A 47 39.83 1.10 -17.52
C PHE A 47 39.60 -0.39 -17.78
N LYS A 48 40.70 -1.13 -18.00
CA LYS A 48 40.65 -2.59 -18.12
C LYS A 48 40.14 -3.26 -16.84
N ASP A 49 40.48 -2.68 -15.70
CA ASP A 49 40.00 -3.11 -14.40
C ASP A 49 38.61 -2.49 -14.12
N LYS A 50 37.60 -3.35 -13.95
CA LYS A 50 36.22 -2.96 -13.59
C LYS A 50 36.13 -2.33 -12.19
N SER A 51 37.22 -2.34 -11.42
CA SER A 51 37.37 -1.66 -10.15
C SER A 51 37.91 -0.22 -10.28
N GLY A 52 38.34 0.18 -11.47
CA GLY A 52 38.87 1.53 -11.74
C GLY A 52 37.81 2.61 -11.53
N VAL A 53 38.09 3.55 -10.62
CA VAL A 53 37.17 4.64 -10.27
C VAL A 53 37.90 5.99 -10.39
N ILE A 54 37.37 6.87 -11.22
CA ILE A 54 37.74 8.29 -11.24
C ILE A 54 36.94 9.00 -10.15
N LYS A 55 37.64 9.66 -9.21
CA LYS A 55 37.01 10.37 -8.09
C LYS A 55 37.14 11.87 -8.32
N ALA A 56 36.02 12.59 -8.23
CA ALA A 56 35.98 14.03 -8.42
C ALA A 56 36.85 14.80 -7.41
N LYS A 57 37.02 14.26 -6.19
CA LYS A 57 37.88 14.84 -5.16
C LYS A 57 39.36 14.94 -5.55
N ASP A 58 39.78 14.21 -6.59
CA ASP A 58 41.14 14.25 -7.12
C ASP A 58 41.32 15.44 -8.10
N PHE A 59 40.29 16.27 -8.30
CA PHE A 59 40.23 17.38 -9.25
C PHE A 59 39.66 18.65 -8.58
N THR A 60 40.05 19.82 -9.09
CA THR A 60 39.21 21.02 -8.94
C THR A 60 37.97 20.92 -9.84
N GLU A 61 36.96 21.75 -9.61
CA GLU A 61 35.75 21.76 -10.47
C GLU A 61 36.10 22.02 -11.94
N ASP A 62 36.96 23.01 -12.19
CA ASP A 62 37.40 23.38 -13.54
C ASP A 62 38.22 22.25 -14.18
N GLU A 63 39.16 21.65 -13.45
CA GLU A 63 39.93 20.50 -13.93
C GLU A 63 39.03 19.31 -14.28
N PHE A 64 38.05 19.00 -13.43
CA PHE A 64 37.13 17.88 -13.66
C PHE A 64 36.32 18.11 -14.93
N ASN A 65 35.71 19.29 -15.05
CA ASN A 65 34.89 19.63 -16.20
C ASN A 65 35.72 19.76 -17.48
N GLN A 66 36.94 20.29 -17.40
CA GLN A 66 37.88 20.34 -18.51
C GLN A 66 38.29 18.93 -18.97
N PHE A 67 38.61 18.03 -18.03
CA PHE A 67 39.00 16.66 -18.32
C PHE A 67 37.92 15.90 -19.11
N PHE A 68 36.64 16.07 -18.77
CA PHE A 68 35.53 15.44 -19.48
C PHE A 68 35.00 16.23 -20.70
N SER A 69 35.50 17.44 -20.95
CA SER A 69 34.95 18.36 -21.97
C SER A 69 34.99 17.80 -23.40
N LYS A 70 35.99 16.96 -23.73
CA LYS A 70 36.19 16.38 -25.07
C LYS A 70 35.80 14.89 -25.14
N MET A 71 35.34 14.30 -24.05
CA MET A 71 35.10 12.86 -23.98
C MET A 71 33.78 12.47 -24.67
N LEU A 72 33.90 11.78 -25.80
CA LEU A 72 32.77 11.26 -26.57
C LEU A 72 32.17 10.00 -25.90
N ARG A 73 33.02 9.21 -25.25
CA ARG A 73 32.67 8.01 -24.48
C ARG A 73 33.61 7.83 -23.30
N PHE A 74 33.12 7.33 -22.17
CA PHE A 74 33.99 6.92 -21.07
C PHE A 74 33.54 5.56 -20.53
N GLN A 75 34.49 4.63 -20.47
CA GLN A 75 34.33 3.31 -19.90
C GLN A 75 35.02 3.21 -18.53
N ALA A 76 34.62 4.08 -17.62
CA ALA A 76 35.14 4.13 -16.26
C ALA A 76 34.02 4.41 -15.25
N CYS A 77 34.21 3.95 -14.02
CA CYS A 77 33.32 4.31 -12.91
C CYS A 77 33.68 5.72 -12.43
N ILE A 78 32.67 6.58 -12.25
CA ILE A 78 32.86 7.97 -11.81
C ILE A 78 32.17 8.17 -10.47
N ARG A 79 32.86 8.83 -9.54
CA ARG A 79 32.34 9.19 -8.22
C ARG A 79 32.49 10.68 -7.98
N VAL A 80 31.36 11.35 -7.79
CA VAL A 80 31.27 12.76 -7.41
C VAL A 80 30.55 12.82 -6.08
N ASP A 81 31.27 12.49 -5.01
CA ASP A 81 30.75 12.43 -3.65
C ASP A 81 31.41 13.47 -2.75
N GLU A 82 30.59 14.21 -2.00
CA GLU A 82 31.02 15.13 -0.93
C GLU A 82 32.01 16.22 -1.40
N VAL A 83 31.91 16.66 -2.66
CA VAL A 83 32.71 17.76 -3.19
C VAL A 83 31.93 19.08 -3.22
N ALA A 84 32.67 20.19 -3.23
CA ALA A 84 32.11 21.55 -3.24
C ALA A 84 31.73 22.07 -4.64
N PHE A 85 31.61 21.16 -5.62
CA PHE A 85 31.34 21.53 -7.02
C PHE A 85 29.95 22.15 -7.16
N ARG A 86 29.83 23.16 -8.05
CA ARG A 86 28.57 23.75 -8.49
C ARG A 86 28.04 23.11 -9.76
N LYS A 87 28.95 22.69 -10.65
CA LYS A 87 28.62 22.07 -11.94
C LYS A 87 29.42 20.80 -12.20
N VAL A 88 28.74 19.79 -12.72
CA VAL A 88 29.35 18.56 -13.27
C VAL A 88 28.93 18.42 -14.72
N SER A 89 29.87 18.43 -15.65
CA SER A 89 29.59 18.50 -17.09
C SER A 89 30.28 17.40 -17.90
N PHE A 90 29.52 16.75 -18.77
CA PHE A 90 29.99 15.78 -19.76
C PHE A 90 29.48 16.19 -21.17
N PRO A 91 29.92 17.33 -21.72
CA PRO A 91 29.25 17.98 -22.83
C PRO A 91 29.42 17.26 -24.18
N ALA A 92 30.51 16.51 -24.37
CA ALA A 92 30.81 15.85 -25.64
C ALA A 92 30.25 14.41 -25.77
N VAL A 93 29.57 13.90 -24.73
CA VAL A 93 29.08 12.51 -24.72
C VAL A 93 28.11 12.27 -25.87
N SER A 94 28.55 11.41 -26.79
CA SER A 94 27.87 11.13 -28.05
C SER A 94 28.03 9.68 -28.51
N ALA A 95 28.65 8.83 -27.68
CA ALA A 95 28.79 7.41 -27.92
C ALA A 95 28.50 6.59 -26.67
N ARG A 96 27.99 5.37 -26.88
CA ARG A 96 27.54 4.47 -25.81
C ARG A 96 28.69 4.01 -24.90
N ALA A 97 28.42 4.04 -23.59
CA ALA A 97 29.31 3.58 -22.54
C ALA A 97 28.70 2.37 -21.81
N ASP A 98 29.15 1.16 -22.13
CA ASP A 98 28.70 -0.08 -21.47
C ASP A 98 29.61 -0.43 -20.27
N VAL A 99 29.55 0.39 -19.22
CA VAL A 99 30.38 0.21 -18.01
C VAL A 99 29.66 -0.65 -16.97
N LYS A 100 30.38 -1.64 -16.42
CA LYS A 100 29.96 -2.40 -15.25
C LYS A 100 30.92 -2.15 -14.09
N CYS A 101 30.44 -1.47 -13.05
CA CYS A 101 31.21 -1.18 -11.85
C CYS A 101 31.05 -2.28 -10.81
N LEU A 102 32.15 -2.77 -10.26
CA LEU A 102 32.13 -3.92 -9.34
C LEU A 102 31.34 -3.65 -8.04
N ARG A 103 31.38 -2.41 -7.53
CA ARG A 103 30.82 -2.02 -6.21
C ARG A 103 29.58 -1.13 -6.29
N SER A 104 29.01 -0.91 -7.48
CA SER A 104 27.85 -0.04 -7.65
C SER A 104 27.03 -0.48 -8.83
N LEU A 105 25.70 -0.41 -8.68
CA LEU A 105 24.76 -0.60 -9.79
C LEU A 105 24.86 0.54 -10.83
N ALA A 106 25.37 1.71 -10.41
CA ALA A 106 25.55 2.88 -11.24
C ALA A 106 27.04 3.13 -11.58
N ALA A 107 27.30 3.39 -12.86
CA ALA A 107 28.60 3.77 -13.38
C ALA A 107 28.99 5.18 -12.91
N VAL A 108 28.06 6.12 -12.96
CA VAL A 108 28.22 7.49 -12.45
C VAL A 108 27.38 7.65 -11.18
N VAL A 109 28.04 8.00 -10.06
CA VAL A 109 27.37 8.25 -8.78
C VAL A 109 27.72 9.66 -8.33
N ILE A 110 26.70 10.49 -8.14
CA ILE A 110 26.80 11.90 -7.75
C ILE A 110 26.01 12.09 -6.46
N THR A 111 26.70 12.20 -5.33
CA THR A 111 26.02 12.17 -4.02
C THR A 111 26.52 13.21 -3.02
N ASN A 112 25.60 13.78 -2.25
CA ASN A 112 25.90 14.63 -1.10
C ASN A 112 26.80 15.84 -1.42
N ASN A 113 26.66 16.44 -2.60
CA ASN A 113 27.41 17.64 -2.97
C ASN A 113 26.60 18.88 -2.58
N PRO A 114 26.97 19.61 -1.51
CA PRO A 114 26.12 20.64 -0.90
C PRO A 114 25.93 21.89 -1.78
N ARG A 115 26.79 22.07 -2.78
CA ARG A 115 26.80 23.24 -3.68
C ARG A 115 26.40 22.92 -5.11
N LEU A 116 26.11 21.65 -5.43
CA LEU A 116 25.86 21.22 -6.79
C LEU A 116 24.49 21.70 -7.27
N GLU A 117 24.51 22.54 -8.31
CA GLU A 117 23.35 23.23 -8.88
C GLU A 117 22.95 22.64 -10.24
N GLU A 118 23.94 22.12 -10.99
CA GLU A 118 23.77 21.69 -12.38
C GLU A 118 24.56 20.41 -12.70
N ILE A 119 23.94 19.49 -13.45
CA ILE A 119 24.58 18.29 -14.02
C ILE A 119 24.21 18.24 -15.50
N VAL A 120 25.21 18.22 -16.38
CA VAL A 120 25.03 18.30 -17.83
C VAL A 120 25.59 17.04 -18.50
N PHE A 121 24.78 16.41 -19.35
CA PHE A 121 25.21 15.35 -20.25
C PHE A 121 24.88 15.73 -21.70
N GLY A 122 25.88 15.70 -22.57
CA GLY A 122 25.75 16.25 -23.92
C GLY A 122 25.42 17.75 -23.90
N ASN A 123 24.91 18.27 -25.03
CA ASN A 123 24.30 19.59 -25.09
C ASN A 123 22.80 19.54 -24.67
N GLY A 124 22.44 18.71 -23.69
CA GLY A 124 21.06 18.52 -23.22
C GLY A 124 20.18 17.58 -24.06
N THR A 125 20.65 17.13 -25.23
CA THR A 125 19.89 16.29 -26.17
C THR A 125 20.47 14.88 -26.35
N VAL A 126 21.26 14.40 -25.39
CA VAL A 126 21.94 13.12 -25.52
C VAL A 126 20.95 11.94 -25.42
N PRO A 127 21.02 10.94 -26.33
CA PRO A 127 20.22 9.73 -26.20
C PRO A 127 20.49 9.02 -24.87
N ALA A 128 19.43 8.56 -24.22
CA ALA A 128 19.49 7.81 -22.96
C ALA A 128 20.49 6.64 -23.00
N SER A 129 20.60 5.96 -24.15
CA SER A 129 21.51 4.83 -24.36
C SER A 129 22.99 5.21 -24.32
N TYR A 130 23.34 6.51 -24.41
CA TYR A 130 24.72 6.97 -24.39
C TYR A 130 25.18 7.37 -22.99
N VAL A 131 24.23 7.66 -22.11
CA VAL A 131 24.52 7.98 -20.72
C VAL A 131 24.66 6.67 -19.93
N PRO A 132 25.79 6.44 -19.24
CA PRO A 132 25.96 5.29 -18.36
C PRO A 132 24.90 5.25 -17.26
N THR A 133 24.81 4.13 -16.54
CA THR A 133 23.90 4.04 -15.38
C THR A 133 24.25 5.13 -14.35
N LEU A 134 23.25 5.95 -14.02
CA LEU A 134 23.40 7.17 -13.23
C LEU A 134 22.64 7.08 -11.90
N MET A 135 23.31 7.45 -10.80
CA MET A 135 22.72 7.64 -9.48
C MET A 135 23.01 9.07 -9.00
N VAL A 136 21.96 9.81 -8.66
CA VAL A 136 22.06 11.17 -8.12
C VAL A 136 21.21 11.23 -6.85
N ARG A 137 21.81 11.58 -5.70
CA ARG A 137 21.12 11.62 -4.40
C ARG A 137 21.77 12.61 -3.45
N GLY A 138 21.02 13.30 -2.60
CA GLY A 138 21.63 14.12 -1.53
C GLY A 138 22.18 15.49 -1.97
N ASN A 139 21.98 15.88 -3.24
CA ASN A 139 22.46 17.15 -3.78
C ASN A 139 21.39 18.22 -3.60
N LYS A 140 21.41 18.92 -2.46
CA LYS A 140 20.30 19.80 -2.01
C LYS A 140 20.03 21.01 -2.90
N LYS A 141 21.03 21.49 -3.62
CA LYS A 141 20.93 22.68 -4.49
C LYS A 141 20.63 22.37 -5.95
N LEU A 142 20.44 21.10 -6.29
CA LEU A 142 20.23 20.69 -7.67
C LEU A 142 18.91 21.27 -8.17
N SER A 143 18.95 22.01 -9.28
CA SER A 143 17.76 22.66 -9.83
C SER A 143 16.72 21.66 -10.32
N ASN A 144 15.44 22.02 -10.20
CA ASN A 144 14.32 21.21 -10.72
C ASN A 144 14.45 20.95 -12.23
N GLU A 145 14.93 21.94 -12.99
CA GLU A 145 15.20 21.80 -14.42
C GLU A 145 16.24 20.70 -14.68
N THR A 146 17.36 20.71 -13.94
CA THR A 146 18.38 19.65 -14.02
C THR A 146 17.79 18.29 -13.67
N ILE A 147 17.01 18.19 -12.59
CA ILE A 147 16.37 16.93 -12.19
C ILE A 147 15.44 16.40 -13.28
N ASN A 148 14.64 17.27 -13.89
CA ASN A 148 13.74 16.91 -14.99
C ASN A 148 14.52 16.41 -16.21
N ASN A 149 15.57 17.12 -16.60
CA ASN A 149 16.44 16.73 -17.72
C ASN A 149 17.11 15.37 -17.48
N LEU A 150 17.61 15.11 -16.28
CA LEU A 150 18.20 13.82 -15.93
C LEU A 150 17.17 12.69 -15.89
N ASN A 151 15.93 12.97 -15.47
CA ASN A 151 14.84 12.01 -15.48
C ASN A 151 14.41 11.65 -16.91
N LEU A 152 14.43 12.61 -17.86
CA LEU A 152 14.21 12.35 -19.29
C LEU A 152 15.28 11.41 -19.85
N ILE A 153 16.55 11.66 -19.51
CA ILE A 153 17.67 10.79 -19.90
C ILE A 153 17.50 9.37 -19.32
N LYS A 154 17.04 9.24 -18.06
CA LYS A 154 16.81 7.91 -17.45
C LYS A 154 15.63 7.14 -18.04
N ALA A 155 14.56 7.82 -18.43
CA ALA A 155 13.34 7.19 -18.92
C ALA A 155 13.56 6.36 -20.19
N GLY A 156 14.52 6.73 -21.04
CA GLY A 156 14.85 6.00 -22.27
C GLY A 156 15.67 4.71 -22.05
N ALA A 157 16.32 4.53 -20.89
CA ALA A 157 17.23 3.40 -20.65
C ALA A 157 16.55 2.16 -20.04
N ARG A 158 15.36 2.31 -19.45
CA ARG A 158 14.37 1.33 -18.95
C ARG A 158 13.55 2.05 -17.89
N LYS A 159 12.24 2.26 -18.10
CA LYS A 159 11.31 2.87 -17.12
C LYS A 159 11.25 2.03 -15.82
N SER A 160 12.18 2.26 -14.89
CA SER A 160 12.09 1.77 -13.51
C SER A 160 11.68 2.93 -12.61
N LYS A 161 10.47 2.85 -12.03
CA LYS A 161 9.99 3.82 -11.03
C LYS A 161 10.95 3.97 -9.84
N ARG A 162 11.79 2.97 -9.54
CA ARG A 162 12.74 2.99 -8.41
C ARG A 162 13.95 3.92 -8.61
N ASN A 163 14.15 4.48 -9.80
CA ASN A 163 15.37 5.22 -10.14
C ASN A 163 15.14 6.70 -10.47
N GLN A 164 13.92 7.22 -10.26
CA GLN A 164 13.68 8.65 -10.42
C GLN A 164 14.62 9.43 -9.49
N ILE A 165 15.27 10.45 -10.04
CA ILE A 165 16.06 11.37 -9.24
C ILE A 165 15.03 12.22 -8.52
N GLN A 166 14.87 11.96 -7.22
CA GLN A 166 13.98 12.69 -6.33
C GLN A 166 14.73 13.87 -5.74
N VAL A 167 13.99 14.94 -5.47
CA VAL A 167 14.50 16.06 -4.68
C VAL A 167 14.87 15.52 -3.29
N TYR A 168 15.93 16.07 -2.69
CA TYR A 168 16.32 15.69 -1.34
C TYR A 168 15.15 15.91 -0.36
N GLY A 169 14.79 14.88 0.41
CA GLY A 169 13.76 14.99 1.46
C GLY A 169 12.35 14.57 1.04
N GLU A 170 12.15 14.03 -0.16
CA GLU A 170 10.84 13.56 -0.59
C GLU A 170 10.68 12.05 -0.38
N ILE A 171 9.67 11.66 0.40
CA ILE A 171 9.14 10.29 0.44
C ILE A 171 7.69 10.38 -0.03
N LEU A 172 7.49 10.31 -1.33
CA LEU A 172 6.17 10.38 -1.95
C LEU A 172 5.64 8.98 -2.27
N ASP A 173 4.33 8.79 -2.07
CA ASP A 173 3.54 7.62 -2.49
C ASP A 173 4.05 6.25 -2.02
N ASN A 174 4.66 6.18 -0.83
CA ASN A 174 5.05 4.89 -0.27
C ASN A 174 3.91 4.27 0.55
N SER A 175 2.99 3.60 -0.14
CA SER A 175 1.84 2.91 0.48
C SER A 175 2.21 1.80 1.47
N LYS A 176 3.49 1.42 1.56
CA LYS A 176 4.00 0.45 2.54
C LYS A 176 4.63 1.10 3.76
N LEU A 177 4.88 2.40 3.69
CA LEU A 177 5.51 3.14 4.77
C LEU A 177 4.41 3.66 5.69
N CYS A 178 4.08 2.85 6.69
CA CYS A 178 3.29 3.29 7.82
C CYS A 178 4.22 3.85 8.89
N ILE A 179 4.12 5.16 9.11
CA ILE A 179 4.89 5.84 10.13
C ILE A 179 3.93 6.16 11.27
N ARG A 180 4.26 5.68 12.46
CA ARG A 180 3.55 6.05 13.69
C ARG A 180 3.76 7.54 13.97
N ASP A 181 2.80 8.20 14.59
CA ASP A 181 2.87 9.63 14.94
C ASP A 181 4.16 10.02 15.68
N ASP A 182 4.68 9.13 16.56
CA ASP A 182 5.91 9.35 17.30
C ASP A 182 7.15 9.35 16.39
N LEU A 183 7.23 8.39 15.47
CA LEU A 183 8.29 8.33 14.46
C LEU A 183 8.14 9.45 13.43
N GLU A 184 6.93 9.81 13.02
CA GLU A 184 6.68 10.94 12.11
C GLU A 184 7.18 12.23 12.77
N LYS A 185 6.77 12.47 14.02
CA LYS A 185 7.24 13.62 14.80
C LYS A 185 8.75 13.61 14.91
N HIS A 186 9.37 12.46 15.21
CA HIS A 186 10.83 12.33 15.25
C HIS A 186 11.48 12.65 13.90
N LEU A 187 10.95 12.12 12.80
CA LEU A 187 11.49 12.34 11.45
C LEU A 187 11.37 13.80 11.05
N ARG A 188 10.23 14.45 11.31
CA ARG A 188 10.02 15.88 11.05
C ARG A 188 10.97 16.76 11.86
N THR A 189 11.32 16.38 13.09
CA THR A 189 12.31 17.15 13.88
C THR A 189 13.75 17.04 13.35
N ARG A 190 14.09 15.94 12.66
CA ARG A 190 15.44 15.67 12.15
C ARG A 190 15.61 16.07 10.69
N LEU A 191 14.53 16.05 9.93
CA LEU A 191 14.49 16.32 8.49
C LEU A 191 13.51 17.49 8.27
N ILE A 192 14.03 18.71 8.42
CA ILE A 192 13.25 19.97 8.39
C ILE A 192 12.44 20.10 7.09
N ASP A 193 12.97 19.58 5.98
CA ASP A 193 12.35 19.64 4.66
C ASP A 193 11.67 18.31 4.25
N LEU A 194 11.33 17.42 5.20
CA LEU A 194 10.67 16.16 4.89
C LEU A 194 9.23 16.41 4.42
N ASN A 195 9.02 16.30 3.11
CA ASN A 195 7.70 16.19 2.53
C ASN A 195 7.32 14.71 2.44
N MET A 196 6.37 14.31 3.29
CA MET A 196 5.87 12.93 3.36
C MET A 196 4.36 12.94 3.45
N THR A 197 3.73 12.11 2.62
CA THR A 197 2.31 11.81 2.66
C THR A 197 2.14 10.49 3.40
N VAL A 198 1.60 10.54 4.63
CA VAL A 198 1.26 9.33 5.39
C VAL A 198 -0.16 8.93 4.99
N PRO A 199 -0.42 7.65 4.68
CA PRO A 199 -1.78 7.16 4.48
C PRO A 199 -2.65 7.45 5.72
N GLU A 200 -3.88 7.93 5.53
CA GLU A 200 -4.81 8.26 6.64
C GLU A 200 -5.13 7.07 7.56
N GLN A 201 -4.85 5.83 7.13
CA GLN A 201 -5.12 4.63 7.91
C GLN A 201 -3.93 3.67 7.84
N CYS A 202 -3.15 3.65 8.92
CA CYS A 202 -2.11 2.67 9.11
C CYS A 202 -2.61 1.53 9.97
N GLU A 203 -2.94 0.40 9.33
CA GLU A 203 -3.31 -0.82 10.04
C GLU A 203 -2.11 -1.31 10.87
N MET A 204 -2.25 -1.32 12.19
CA MET A 204 -1.22 -1.78 13.11
C MET A 204 -1.20 -3.30 13.16
N VAL A 205 -0.05 -3.90 12.79
CA VAL A 205 0.14 -5.35 12.78
C VAL A 205 0.87 -5.81 14.04
N CYS A 206 0.25 -6.71 14.78
CA CYS A 206 0.81 -7.36 15.96
C CYS A 206 0.97 -8.86 15.72
N MET A 207 1.94 -9.49 16.38
CA MET A 207 2.18 -10.93 16.21
C MET A 207 1.18 -11.74 17.02
N GLY A 208 0.68 -12.83 16.44
CA GLY A 208 -0.15 -13.82 17.11
C GLY A 208 0.61 -14.56 18.21
N GLY A 209 -0.12 -15.31 19.02
CA GLY A 209 0.40 -16.06 20.14
C GLY A 209 -0.68 -16.60 21.05
N THR A 210 -0.26 -17.19 22.18
CA THR A 210 -1.19 -17.55 23.25
C THR A 210 -1.52 -16.32 24.09
N VAL A 211 -2.81 -16.02 24.18
CA VAL A 211 -3.33 -14.89 24.95
C VAL A 211 -3.17 -15.19 26.44
N THR A 212 -2.28 -14.43 27.06
CA THR A 212 -1.99 -14.39 28.49
C THR A 212 -2.02 -12.92 28.93
N SER A 213 -2.11 -12.64 30.23
CA SER A 213 -2.03 -11.25 30.71
C SER A 213 -0.75 -10.55 30.24
N VAL A 214 0.38 -11.27 30.24
CA VAL A 214 1.68 -10.77 29.74
C VAL A 214 1.63 -10.47 28.24
N TYR A 215 1.01 -11.35 27.43
CA TYR A 215 0.85 -11.11 25.99
C TYR A 215 0.05 -9.83 25.74
N ILE A 216 -1.07 -9.66 26.44
CA ILE A 216 -1.93 -8.48 26.30
C ILE A 216 -1.14 -7.22 26.66
N GLU A 217 -0.50 -7.18 27.82
CA GLU A 217 0.26 -6.02 28.29
C GLU A 217 1.42 -5.64 27.35
N THR A 218 2.16 -6.64 26.87
CA THR A 218 3.38 -6.39 26.07
C THR A 218 3.10 -6.16 24.58
N THR A 219 2.05 -6.78 24.05
CA THR A 219 1.79 -6.87 22.61
C THR A 219 0.57 -6.08 22.17
N ILE A 220 -0.47 -6.01 22.98
CA ILE A 220 -1.75 -5.40 22.60
C ILE A 220 -1.94 -4.02 23.25
N THR A 221 -1.75 -3.93 24.57
CA THR A 221 -1.98 -2.71 25.34
C THR A 221 -1.05 -1.59 24.88
N GLY A 222 -1.63 -0.43 24.57
CA GLY A 222 -0.90 0.75 24.09
C GLY A 222 -0.46 0.69 22.63
N ARG A 223 -0.66 -0.44 21.92
CA ARG A 223 -0.29 -0.57 20.50
C ARG A 223 -1.46 -0.41 19.53
N GLN A 224 -2.72 -0.48 20.01
CA GLN A 224 -3.95 -0.40 19.21
C GLN A 224 -3.88 -1.32 17.98
N CYS A 225 -3.70 -2.62 18.21
CA CYS A 225 -3.50 -3.60 17.13
C CYS A 225 -4.77 -3.78 16.30
N ASP A 226 -4.74 -3.41 15.01
CA ASP A 226 -5.82 -3.68 14.06
C ASP A 226 -5.74 -5.09 13.47
N ILE A 227 -4.53 -5.59 13.25
CA ILE A 227 -4.28 -6.87 12.57
C ILE A 227 -3.40 -7.75 13.44
N ILE A 228 -3.83 -9.00 13.67
CA ILE A 228 -2.97 -10.04 14.22
C ILE A 228 -2.38 -10.87 13.08
N ARG A 229 -1.07 -11.10 13.08
CA ARG A 229 -0.37 -11.99 12.15
C ARG A 229 0.14 -13.23 12.85
N GLY A 230 -0.36 -14.39 12.46
CA GLY A 230 -0.21 -15.67 13.12
C GLY A 230 -1.44 -16.05 13.94
N ASP A 231 -1.40 -17.25 14.53
CA ASP A 231 -2.54 -17.78 15.29
C ASP A 231 -2.78 -16.99 16.57
N LEU A 232 -4.03 -16.74 16.91
CA LEU A 232 -4.44 -16.13 18.19
C LEU A 232 -5.12 -17.20 19.05
N ILE A 233 -4.51 -17.55 20.19
CA ILE A 233 -4.90 -18.72 20.97
C ILE A 233 -5.36 -18.30 22.37
N ILE A 234 -6.66 -18.32 22.61
CA ILE A 234 -7.27 -18.13 23.94
C ILE A 234 -7.57 -19.51 24.51
N LYS A 235 -6.74 -19.97 25.44
CA LYS A 235 -6.89 -21.28 26.07
C LYS A 235 -6.66 -21.26 27.58
N ASN A 236 -7.37 -22.12 28.30
CA ASN A 236 -7.23 -22.26 29.76
C ASN A 236 -7.28 -20.92 30.51
N TRP A 237 -8.08 -19.96 30.02
CA TRP A 237 -8.21 -18.67 30.68
C TRP A 237 -8.96 -18.82 32.00
N LYS A 238 -8.32 -18.44 33.10
CA LYS A 238 -8.84 -18.57 34.46
C LYS A 238 -9.21 -17.22 35.10
N GLY A 239 -8.68 -16.12 34.57
CA GLY A 239 -8.88 -14.77 35.11
C GLY A 239 -10.24 -14.18 34.73
N ASP A 240 -10.46 -12.94 35.16
CA ASP A 240 -11.56 -12.12 34.66
C ASP A 240 -11.38 -11.81 33.16
N THR A 241 -12.46 -11.40 32.49
CA THR A 241 -12.43 -11.06 31.06
C THR A 241 -11.96 -9.63 30.80
N THR A 242 -11.73 -8.82 31.85
CA THR A 242 -11.31 -7.41 31.74
C THR A 242 -10.08 -7.23 30.85
N PRO A 243 -8.98 -8.02 31.01
CA PRO A 243 -7.80 -7.85 30.14
C PRO A 243 -8.10 -8.16 28.67
N LEU A 244 -9.04 -9.06 28.40
CA LEU A 244 -9.41 -9.43 27.03
C LEU A 244 -10.07 -8.27 26.28
N GLN A 245 -10.61 -7.27 26.97
CA GLN A 245 -11.21 -6.09 26.34
C GLN A 245 -10.21 -5.27 25.50
N HIS A 246 -8.90 -5.43 25.74
CA HIS A 246 -7.88 -4.83 24.88
C HIS A 246 -7.86 -5.40 23.46
N LEU A 247 -8.45 -6.58 23.22
CA LEU A 247 -8.60 -7.19 21.91
C LEU A 247 -9.70 -6.52 21.05
N SER A 248 -10.41 -5.53 21.61
CA SER A 248 -11.56 -4.89 20.96
C SER A 248 -11.26 -4.11 19.68
N THR A 249 -9.99 -3.73 19.49
CA THR A 249 -9.52 -3.00 18.30
C THR A 249 -9.13 -3.91 17.15
N ILE A 250 -9.03 -5.23 17.38
CA ILE A 250 -8.58 -6.18 16.36
C ILE A 250 -9.70 -6.34 15.32
N ARG A 251 -9.38 -5.95 14.08
CA ARG A 251 -10.25 -6.06 12.92
C ARG A 251 -9.98 -7.30 12.08
N LYS A 252 -8.72 -7.73 12.01
CA LYS A 252 -8.34 -8.88 11.17
C LYS A 252 -7.39 -9.82 11.89
N ILE A 253 -7.59 -11.12 11.70
CA ILE A 253 -6.66 -12.16 12.15
C ILE A 253 -6.16 -12.91 10.92
N LYS A 254 -4.87 -12.78 10.64
CA LYS A 254 -4.13 -13.49 9.59
C LYS A 254 -3.45 -14.73 10.20
N GLY A 255 -4.27 -15.71 10.53
CA GLY A 255 -3.92 -16.96 11.17
C GLY A 255 -5.20 -17.66 11.65
N VAL A 256 -5.03 -18.65 12.53
CA VAL A 256 -6.17 -19.36 13.12
C VAL A 256 -6.55 -18.73 14.46
N LEU A 257 -7.84 -18.46 14.65
CA LEU A 257 -8.40 -18.08 15.95
C LEU A 257 -8.81 -19.35 16.71
N HIS A 258 -8.12 -19.61 17.83
CA HIS A 258 -8.42 -20.73 18.72
C HIS A 258 -9.02 -20.23 20.03
N ILE A 259 -10.20 -20.72 20.39
CA ILE A 259 -10.86 -20.44 21.66
C ILE A 259 -11.24 -21.78 22.30
N ARG A 260 -10.42 -22.27 23.21
CA ARG A 260 -10.59 -23.62 23.74
C ARG A 260 -10.27 -23.82 25.21
N ASP A 261 -10.92 -24.80 25.81
CA ASP A 261 -10.61 -25.26 27.16
C ASP A 261 -10.73 -24.10 28.20
N ASN A 262 -11.64 -23.15 27.99
CA ASN A 262 -11.86 -22.03 28.90
C ASN A 262 -13.03 -22.33 29.85
N ALA A 263 -12.73 -22.36 31.14
CA ALA A 263 -13.70 -22.74 32.18
C ALA A 263 -14.56 -21.56 32.68
N ASN A 264 -14.12 -20.32 32.47
CA ASN A 264 -14.70 -19.11 33.08
C ASN A 264 -15.17 -18.07 32.04
N ILE A 265 -15.09 -18.36 30.74
CA ILE A 265 -15.52 -17.42 29.69
C ILE A 265 -16.97 -17.76 29.30
N GLU A 266 -17.91 -16.95 29.81
CA GLU A 266 -19.34 -17.10 29.50
C GLU A 266 -19.71 -16.50 28.14
N LYS A 267 -19.05 -15.39 27.73
CA LYS A 267 -19.34 -14.66 26.51
C LYS A 267 -18.07 -14.22 25.79
N LEU A 268 -18.09 -14.26 24.46
CA LEU A 268 -17.00 -13.77 23.60
C LEU A 268 -17.33 -12.40 23.00
N GLU A 269 -17.51 -11.39 23.87
CA GLU A 269 -17.88 -10.01 23.49
C GLU A 269 -16.69 -9.07 23.29
N PHE A 270 -15.47 -9.52 23.57
CA PHE A 270 -14.25 -8.72 23.52
C PHE A 270 -13.62 -8.57 22.10
N PHE A 271 -14.35 -8.97 21.06
CA PHE A 271 -14.00 -8.77 19.64
C PHE A 271 -15.08 -7.97 18.85
N PRO A 272 -15.54 -6.81 19.33
CA PRO A 272 -16.58 -6.05 18.64
C PRO A 272 -16.19 -5.60 17.23
N ALA A 273 -14.90 -5.36 16.96
CA ALA A 273 -14.42 -4.89 15.65
C ALA A 273 -13.91 -6.00 14.72
N LEU A 274 -13.93 -7.27 15.12
CA LEU A 274 -13.35 -8.35 14.32
C LEU A 274 -14.20 -8.59 13.05
N GLU A 275 -13.63 -8.27 11.90
CA GLU A 275 -14.28 -8.31 10.58
C GLU A 275 -13.89 -9.54 9.76
N GLU A 276 -12.63 -9.96 9.85
CA GLU A 276 -12.07 -11.03 9.01
C GLU A 276 -11.12 -11.96 9.77
N ILE A 277 -11.24 -13.26 9.50
CA ILE A 277 -10.28 -14.30 9.90
C ILE A 277 -9.79 -15.02 8.63
N ASP A 278 -8.49 -15.00 8.38
CA ASP A 278 -7.86 -15.66 7.23
C ASP A 278 -6.72 -16.55 7.72
N ALA A 279 -6.86 -17.88 7.55
CA ALA A 279 -5.86 -18.86 7.99
C ALA A 279 -4.54 -18.82 7.19
N GLU A 280 -4.43 -18.01 6.14
CA GLU A 280 -3.26 -17.92 5.26
C GLU A 280 -2.77 -19.29 4.73
N SER A 281 -3.57 -19.86 3.84
CA SER A 281 -3.33 -20.86 2.77
C SER A 281 -2.45 -22.12 2.92
N GLU A 282 -1.39 -22.17 3.72
CA GLU A 282 -0.41 -23.28 3.64
C GLU A 282 -0.84 -24.57 4.34
N HIS A 283 -1.68 -24.45 5.36
CA HIS A 283 -2.11 -25.60 6.15
C HIS A 283 -3.63 -25.72 6.03
N LYS A 284 -4.11 -26.83 5.46
CA LYS A 284 -5.54 -27.18 5.30
C LYS A 284 -6.24 -27.33 6.65
N ARG A 285 -6.31 -26.26 7.43
CA ARG A 285 -6.87 -26.18 8.77
C ARG A 285 -8.03 -25.19 8.79
N PRO A 286 -9.01 -25.37 9.68
CA PRO A 286 -10.05 -24.37 9.89
C PRO A 286 -9.41 -23.05 10.36
N ALA A 287 -9.99 -21.93 9.94
CA ALA A 287 -9.57 -20.60 10.36
C ALA A 287 -10.11 -20.23 11.75
N LEU A 288 -11.22 -20.86 12.16
CA LEU A 288 -11.83 -20.66 13.47
C LEU A 288 -12.10 -21.99 14.17
N LEU A 289 -11.61 -22.11 15.41
CA LEU A 289 -11.82 -23.25 16.28
C LEU A 289 -12.35 -22.81 17.65
N ILE A 290 -13.57 -23.21 18.01
CA ILE A 290 -14.18 -22.94 19.32
C ILE A 290 -14.56 -24.28 19.97
N SER A 291 -13.81 -24.73 20.97
CA SER A 291 -14.00 -26.07 21.52
C SER A 291 -13.83 -26.21 23.03
N ASN A 292 -14.60 -27.10 23.66
CA ASN A 292 -14.43 -27.47 25.08
C ASN A 292 -14.54 -26.28 26.07
N ASN A 293 -15.39 -25.29 25.81
CA ASN A 293 -15.63 -24.20 26.76
C ASN A 293 -16.88 -24.54 27.58
N SER A 294 -16.69 -24.92 28.85
CA SER A 294 -17.73 -25.56 29.68
C SER A 294 -18.87 -24.62 30.06
N VAL A 295 -18.59 -23.31 30.18
CA VAL A 295 -19.56 -22.30 30.59
C VAL A 295 -19.90 -21.32 29.46
N LEU A 296 -19.36 -21.49 28.26
CA LEU A 296 -19.58 -20.57 27.15
C LEU A 296 -21.05 -20.63 26.70
N GLU A 297 -21.76 -19.52 26.85
CA GLU A 297 -23.18 -19.40 26.55
C GLU A 297 -23.42 -18.69 25.21
N GLN A 298 -22.55 -17.73 24.85
CA GLN A 298 -22.74 -16.91 23.65
C GLN A 298 -21.42 -16.54 22.96
N VAL A 299 -21.44 -16.56 21.63
CA VAL A 299 -20.37 -16.00 20.79
C VAL A 299 -20.92 -14.79 20.05
N GLN A 300 -20.32 -13.61 20.25
CA GLN A 300 -20.75 -12.35 19.64
C GLN A 300 -19.61 -11.73 18.82
N PHE A 301 -19.49 -12.15 17.57
CA PHE A 301 -18.61 -11.50 16.60
C PHE A 301 -19.44 -10.62 15.67
N VAL A 302 -20.00 -9.55 16.22
CA VAL A 302 -21.02 -8.70 15.57
C VAL A 302 -20.57 -8.10 14.24
N SER A 303 -19.26 -7.90 14.06
CA SER A 303 -18.67 -7.33 12.84
C SER A 303 -18.10 -8.40 11.90
N LEU A 304 -18.14 -9.69 12.25
CA LEU A 304 -17.46 -10.73 11.49
C LEU A 304 -18.22 -11.03 10.21
N VAL A 305 -17.66 -10.59 9.09
CA VAL A 305 -18.26 -10.78 7.76
C VAL A 305 -17.66 -11.99 7.06
N LYS A 306 -16.40 -12.34 7.34
CA LYS A 306 -15.65 -13.26 6.48
C LYS A 306 -14.67 -14.16 7.22
N ILE A 307 -14.73 -15.46 6.92
CA ILE A 307 -13.78 -16.48 7.38
C ILE A 307 -13.19 -17.21 6.16
N THR A 308 -11.89 -17.04 5.93
CA THR A 308 -11.18 -17.56 4.75
C THR A 308 -10.19 -18.66 5.14
N THR A 309 -10.22 -19.78 4.42
CA THR A 309 -9.20 -20.83 4.48
C THR A 309 -9.24 -21.71 3.22
N THR A 310 -8.12 -22.35 2.91
CA THR A 310 -8.00 -23.39 1.87
C THR A 310 -8.53 -24.75 2.32
N ALA A 311 -8.83 -24.93 3.61
CA ALA A 311 -9.46 -26.13 4.12
C ALA A 311 -10.90 -26.28 3.64
N ARG A 312 -11.39 -27.53 3.61
CA ARG A 312 -12.79 -27.83 3.30
C ARG A 312 -13.73 -27.27 4.38
N ILE A 313 -13.33 -27.38 5.64
CA ILE A 313 -14.05 -26.85 6.80
C ILE A 313 -13.30 -25.61 7.28
N SER A 314 -13.98 -24.46 7.30
CA SER A 314 -13.42 -23.19 7.76
C SER A 314 -13.66 -22.92 9.24
N THR A 315 -14.77 -23.43 9.76
CA THR A 315 -15.22 -23.14 11.12
C THR A 315 -15.60 -24.43 11.83
N VAL A 316 -15.03 -24.65 13.01
CA VAL A 316 -15.30 -25.81 13.85
C VAL A 316 -15.72 -25.34 15.25
N ILE A 317 -16.95 -25.69 15.65
CA ILE A 317 -17.53 -25.35 16.95
C ILE A 317 -18.02 -26.64 17.61
N THR A 318 -17.32 -27.14 18.63
CA THR A 318 -17.61 -28.45 19.22
C THR A 318 -17.51 -28.45 20.74
N ASN A 319 -18.27 -29.31 21.43
CA ASN A 319 -18.14 -29.52 22.87
C ASN A 319 -18.30 -28.25 23.73
N ASN A 320 -19.24 -27.36 23.38
CA ASN A 320 -19.60 -26.19 24.19
C ASN A 320 -21.03 -26.40 24.71
N PRO A 321 -21.23 -27.03 25.89
CA PRO A 321 -22.54 -27.57 26.30
C PRO A 321 -23.60 -26.51 26.60
N LYS A 322 -23.20 -25.29 26.96
CA LYS A 322 -24.13 -24.17 27.23
C LYS A 322 -24.30 -23.23 26.04
N LEU A 323 -23.59 -23.45 24.94
CA LEU A 323 -23.52 -22.49 23.85
C LEU A 323 -24.83 -22.49 23.06
N ILE A 324 -25.48 -21.33 23.02
CA ILE A 324 -26.62 -21.05 22.17
C ILE A 324 -26.10 -20.34 20.92
N ILE A 325 -26.38 -20.91 19.75
CA ILE A 325 -25.84 -20.45 18.47
C ILE A 325 -26.92 -20.35 17.39
N ILE A 326 -26.93 -19.23 16.68
CA ILE A 326 -27.74 -19.02 15.48
C ILE A 326 -26.93 -19.54 14.29
N LYS A 327 -27.23 -20.75 13.82
CA LYS A 327 -26.40 -21.47 12.83
C LYS A 327 -26.20 -20.68 11.52
N ASP A 328 -27.20 -19.90 11.10
CA ASP A 328 -27.20 -19.21 9.80
C ASP A 328 -26.12 -18.12 9.70
N GLU A 329 -25.90 -17.34 10.76
CA GLU A 329 -24.83 -16.32 10.81
C GLU A 329 -23.45 -16.95 10.57
N TRP A 330 -23.22 -18.13 11.15
CA TRP A 330 -21.97 -18.86 11.00
C TRP A 330 -21.82 -19.53 9.65
N TYR A 331 -22.92 -19.94 9.03
CA TYR A 331 -22.89 -20.45 7.66
C TYR A 331 -22.56 -19.33 6.67
N GLU A 332 -23.11 -18.13 6.86
CA GLU A 332 -22.79 -16.98 6.01
C GLU A 332 -21.32 -16.59 6.12
N ALA A 333 -20.81 -16.33 7.33
CA ALA A 333 -19.42 -15.92 7.53
C ALA A 333 -18.39 -16.98 7.05
N ALA A 334 -18.72 -18.27 7.15
CA ALA A 334 -17.88 -19.39 6.72
C ALA A 334 -17.90 -19.65 5.20
N GLY A 335 -18.81 -19.02 4.45
CA GLY A 335 -19.02 -19.27 3.02
C GLY A 335 -19.86 -20.52 2.72
N GLY A 336 -20.74 -20.91 3.64
CA GLY A 336 -21.80 -21.91 3.46
C GLY A 336 -21.80 -23.04 4.49
N LYS A 337 -22.95 -23.71 4.65
CA LYS A 337 -23.16 -24.82 5.60
C LYS A 337 -22.13 -25.95 5.49
N ASN A 338 -21.70 -26.28 4.27
CA ASN A 338 -20.73 -27.35 4.02
C ASN A 338 -19.29 -27.01 4.47
N ARG A 339 -19.05 -25.76 4.88
CA ARG A 339 -17.77 -25.26 5.40
C ARG A 339 -17.77 -25.10 6.92
N THR A 340 -18.87 -25.45 7.60
CA THR A 340 -19.03 -25.26 9.04
C THR A 340 -19.38 -26.58 9.72
N GLU A 341 -18.64 -26.95 10.75
CA GLU A 341 -18.92 -28.09 11.61
C GLU A 341 -19.35 -27.60 13.00
N ILE A 342 -20.61 -27.84 13.36
CA ILE A 342 -21.17 -27.47 14.67
C ILE A 342 -21.68 -28.74 15.35
N VAL A 343 -21.00 -29.16 16.42
CA VAL A 343 -21.38 -30.32 17.25
C VAL A 343 -21.66 -29.83 18.67
N LEU A 344 -22.94 -29.55 18.94
CA LEU A 344 -23.40 -29.19 20.27
C LEU A 344 -23.56 -30.46 21.10
N ALA A 345 -23.08 -30.46 22.34
CA ALA A 345 -23.14 -31.63 23.21
C ALA A 345 -24.60 -31.90 23.61
N ASN A 346 -25.25 -32.86 22.93
CA ASN A 346 -26.55 -33.46 23.25
C ASN A 346 -27.47 -32.56 24.09
N ILE A 347 -27.75 -31.36 23.59
CA ILE A 347 -29.05 -30.78 23.87
C ILE A 347 -29.96 -31.78 23.18
N LYS A 348 -30.66 -32.60 23.96
CA LYS A 348 -31.81 -33.33 23.42
C LYS A 348 -32.58 -32.25 22.70
N GLU A 349 -32.57 -32.29 21.36
CA GLU A 349 -33.45 -31.45 20.56
C GLU A 349 -34.83 -31.93 20.97
N ASP A 350 -35.32 -31.38 22.08
CA ASP A 350 -36.73 -31.39 22.38
C ASP A 350 -37.30 -30.59 21.21
N GLU A 351 -37.72 -31.31 20.17
CA GLU A 351 -38.58 -30.87 19.08
C GLU A 351 -39.94 -30.37 19.64
N SER A 352 -39.93 -29.60 20.73
CA SER A 352 -40.86 -28.52 20.96
C SER A 352 -40.52 -27.44 19.92
N GLY A 353 -40.92 -27.63 18.66
CA GLY A 353 -42.34 -27.51 18.37
C GLY A 353 -42.74 -26.11 18.81
N PHE A 354 -42.25 -25.11 18.07
CA PHE A 354 -42.61 -23.71 18.24
C PHE A 354 -44.11 -23.60 17.98
N GLY A 355 -44.87 -23.75 19.05
CA GLY A 355 -46.30 -23.98 19.00
C GLY A 355 -46.71 -24.86 20.16
N SER A 356 -46.69 -24.31 21.38
CA SER A 356 -47.52 -24.92 22.42
C SER A 356 -48.94 -25.06 21.82
N PRO A 357 -49.61 -26.21 21.95
CA PRO A 357 -50.96 -26.39 21.43
C PRO A 357 -51.89 -25.27 21.95
N LEU A 358 -51.58 -24.70 23.11
CA LEU A 358 -52.25 -23.54 23.69
C LEU A 358 -52.15 -22.27 22.83
N LEU A 359 -50.98 -21.92 22.27
CA LEU A 359 -50.83 -20.75 21.41
C LEU A 359 -51.60 -20.91 20.10
N TYR A 360 -51.59 -22.11 19.52
CA TYR A 360 -52.38 -22.41 18.31
C TYR A 360 -53.89 -22.37 18.60
N ILE A 361 -54.33 -22.93 19.74
CA ILE A 361 -55.73 -22.87 20.19
C ILE A 361 -56.16 -21.41 20.40
N VAL A 362 -55.34 -20.58 21.06
CA VAL A 362 -55.64 -19.15 21.26
C VAL A 362 -55.75 -18.42 19.92
N LEU A 363 -54.83 -18.69 18.97
CA LEU A 363 -54.84 -18.04 17.66
C LEU A 363 -56.07 -18.47 16.82
N VAL A 364 -56.47 -19.74 16.89
CA VAL A 364 -57.70 -20.24 16.27
C VAL A 364 -58.95 -19.61 16.92
N ILE A 365 -59.00 -19.49 18.26
CA ILE A 365 -60.11 -18.83 18.96
C ILE A 365 -60.23 -17.36 18.54
N VAL A 366 -59.12 -16.63 18.46
CA VAL A 366 -59.12 -15.23 18.02
C VAL A 366 -59.66 -15.11 16.59
N ILE A 367 -59.22 -15.98 15.67
CA ILE A 367 -59.73 -16.00 14.29
C ILE A 367 -61.24 -16.28 14.27
N ILE A 368 -61.72 -17.26 15.04
CA ILE A 368 -63.16 -17.59 15.13
C ILE A 368 -63.97 -16.40 15.66
N VAL A 369 -63.50 -15.71 16.71
CA VAL A 369 -64.18 -14.53 17.27
C VAL A 369 -64.24 -13.38 16.27
N VAL A 370 -63.18 -13.17 15.48
CA VAL A 370 -63.17 -12.17 14.39
C VAL A 370 -64.20 -12.54 13.31
N PHE A 371 -64.29 -13.80 12.90
CA PHE A 371 -65.28 -14.24 11.92
C PHE A 371 -66.72 -14.11 12.46
N ILE A 372 -66.97 -14.46 13.72
CA ILE A 372 -68.29 -14.31 14.35
C ILE A 372 -68.68 -12.83 14.43
N THR A 373 -67.77 -11.95 14.84
CA THR A 373 -68.06 -10.50 14.93
C THR A 373 -68.32 -9.87 13.56
N LEU A 374 -67.59 -10.29 12.52
CA LEU A 374 -67.87 -9.87 11.14
C LEU A 374 -69.21 -10.40 10.63
N ALA A 375 -69.54 -11.67 10.89
CA ALA A 375 -70.83 -12.26 10.51
C ALA A 375 -72.01 -11.57 11.22
N LEU A 376 -71.88 -11.27 12.51
CA LEU A 376 -72.89 -10.52 13.28
C LEU A 376 -73.05 -9.09 12.76
N ARG A 377 -71.96 -8.39 12.40
CA ARG A 377 -72.07 -7.07 11.75
C ARG A 377 -72.76 -7.16 10.39
N TYR A 378 -72.56 -8.24 9.64
CA TYR A 378 -73.21 -8.42 8.35
C TYR A 378 -74.71 -8.69 8.48
N THR A 379 -75.11 -9.54 9.44
CA THR A 379 -76.52 -9.88 9.64
C THR A 379 -77.33 -8.78 10.33
N TYR A 380 -76.74 -8.07 11.30
CA TYR A 380 -77.44 -6.99 12.02
C TYR A 380 -77.23 -5.59 11.42
N GLY A 381 -76.14 -5.35 10.69
CA GLY A 381 -75.86 -4.07 10.04
C GLY A 381 -76.62 -3.85 8.72
N GLY A 382 -77.17 -4.91 8.12
CA GLY A 382 -77.92 -4.86 6.86
C GLY A 382 -79.31 -4.22 6.93
N GLN A 383 -79.86 -3.97 8.12
CA GLN A 383 -81.20 -3.36 8.26
C GLN A 383 -81.18 -1.84 8.50
N ALA A 384 -80.02 -1.22 8.78
CA ALA A 384 -79.97 0.21 9.13
C ALA A 384 -79.75 1.17 7.96
N THR A 385 -79.38 0.70 6.76
CA THR A 385 -79.02 1.58 5.62
C THR A 385 -80.06 1.67 4.50
N ILE A 386 -81.21 0.98 4.59
CA ILE A 386 -82.28 1.08 3.59
C ILE A 386 -83.24 2.28 3.85
N SER A 387 -83.18 2.94 5.01
CA SER A 387 -84.07 4.08 5.34
C SER A 387 -83.54 5.48 4.96
N SER A 388 -82.28 5.61 4.51
CA SER A 388 -81.65 6.92 4.24
C SER A 388 -81.58 7.31 2.76
N TYR A 389 -81.83 6.37 1.83
CA TYR A 389 -81.62 6.60 0.39
C TYR A 389 -82.82 7.15 -0.40
N GLN A 390 -83.91 7.57 0.26
CA GLN A 390 -85.11 8.09 -0.42
C GLN A 390 -85.33 9.62 -0.33
N SER A 391 -84.44 10.41 0.29
CA SER A 391 -84.66 11.85 0.49
C SER A 391 -83.77 12.80 -0.36
N HIS A 392 -82.79 12.31 -1.13
CA HIS A 392 -81.77 13.19 -1.75
C HIS A 392 -81.63 13.12 -3.28
N THR A 393 -82.70 12.85 -4.04
CA THR A 393 -82.68 12.87 -5.52
C THR A 393 -83.55 13.95 -6.17
N LYS A 394 -83.91 15.03 -5.46
CA LYS A 394 -84.76 16.11 -6.02
C LYS A 394 -84.10 17.45 -6.32
N HIS A 395 -82.82 17.65 -6.00
CA HIS A 395 -82.10 18.87 -6.37
C HIS A 395 -80.69 18.52 -6.85
N MET A 396 -80.49 18.60 -8.17
CA MET A 396 -79.23 18.90 -8.90
C MET A 396 -79.28 18.31 -10.33
N LYS A 397 -80.37 18.59 -11.05
CA LYS A 397 -80.38 18.65 -12.53
C LYS A 397 -80.45 20.11 -12.95
N LYS A 398 -79.33 20.84 -12.81
CA LYS A 398 -79.11 22.14 -13.47
C LYS A 398 -77.67 22.59 -13.23
N ALA A 399 -76.77 22.14 -14.08
CA ALA A 399 -75.56 22.87 -14.52
C ALA A 399 -74.80 21.95 -15.48
N SER A 400 -75.28 21.88 -16.71
CA SER A 400 -74.42 21.60 -17.85
C SER A 400 -73.69 22.88 -18.25
N THR A 401 -72.55 22.67 -18.91
CA THR A 401 -71.99 23.52 -19.98
C THR A 401 -70.86 24.45 -19.54
N ILE A 402 -69.84 24.56 -20.42
CA ILE A 402 -68.73 25.53 -20.50
C ILE A 402 -67.47 25.04 -19.72
N LEU A 403 -66.28 24.77 -20.27
CA LEU A 403 -65.57 25.22 -21.48
C LEU A 403 -64.46 24.21 -21.85
N CYS A 404 -64.24 24.02 -23.15
CA CYS A 404 -63.05 23.37 -23.74
C CYS A 404 -61.83 24.31 -23.75
N THR A 405 -60.68 23.71 -24.07
CA THR A 405 -59.53 24.23 -24.87
C THR A 405 -58.18 24.48 -24.18
N ASN A 406 -57.18 23.78 -24.75
CA ASN A 406 -55.81 24.20 -25.10
C ASN A 406 -54.84 24.68 -23.99
N SER A 407 -53.68 24.04 -23.89
CA SER A 407 -52.52 24.41 -24.73
C SER A 407 -51.24 23.76 -24.22
N ALA A 408 -50.47 23.22 -25.18
CA ALA A 408 -49.07 22.86 -25.04
C ALA A 408 -48.18 24.06 -24.71
N ARG A 409 -47.05 23.83 -24.01
CA ARG A 409 -45.68 24.27 -24.39
C ARG A 409 -44.62 23.93 -23.32
N THR A 410 -43.65 23.12 -23.74
CA THR A 410 -42.18 23.28 -23.66
C THR A 410 -41.52 24.12 -22.56
N ASN A 411 -40.50 23.52 -21.91
CA ASN A 411 -39.10 23.97 -21.69
C ASN A 411 -38.39 22.80 -20.96
N VAL A 412 -37.34 22.11 -21.43
CA VAL A 412 -36.00 22.47 -21.94
C VAL A 412 -35.24 23.44 -21.03
N ILE A 413 -34.16 22.92 -20.42
CA ILE A 413 -32.84 23.50 -20.04
C ILE A 413 -32.22 22.48 -19.03
N ALA A 414 -31.36 21.56 -19.48
CA ALA A 414 -29.90 21.66 -19.60
C ALA A 414 -29.14 21.18 -18.35
N SER A 415 -28.40 20.08 -18.51
CA SER A 415 -27.19 19.82 -17.72
C SER A 415 -26.13 19.11 -18.59
N ASN A 416 -25.28 19.97 -19.13
CA ASN A 416 -23.91 19.80 -19.61
C ASN A 416 -23.27 18.41 -19.70
N SER A 417 -22.92 18.11 -20.94
CA SER A 417 -21.74 17.35 -21.37
C SER A 417 -20.43 17.95 -20.83
N PHE A 418 -19.51 17.10 -20.37
CA PHE A 418 -18.08 17.39 -20.44
C PHE A 418 -17.37 16.26 -21.17
N ASN A 419 -16.93 16.60 -22.37
CA ASN A 419 -16.13 15.78 -23.27
C ASN A 419 -14.74 16.43 -23.26
N ARG A 420 -13.67 15.66 -23.07
CA ARG A 420 -12.38 16.02 -23.68
C ARG A 420 -11.53 14.78 -23.94
N GLN A 421 -11.27 14.63 -25.23
CA GLN A 421 -10.37 13.69 -25.84
C GLN A 421 -8.89 14.11 -25.69
N PHE A 422 -8.05 13.13 -26.04
CA PHE A 422 -6.70 13.19 -26.60
C PHE A 422 -5.53 13.47 -25.66
N LEU A 423 -4.78 12.41 -25.34
CA LEU A 423 -3.55 12.03 -26.09
C LEU A 423 -3.22 10.55 -25.87
#